data_AF-A0AB38RNX9-F1
#
_entry.id   AF-A0AB38RNX9-F1
#
_cell.length_a   1.000
_cell.length_b   1.000
_cell.length_c   1.000
_cell.angle_alpha   90.00
_cell.angle_beta   90.00
_cell.angle_gamma   90.00
#
_symmetry.space_group_name_H-M   'P 1'
#
loop_
_entity.id
_entity.type
_entity.pdbx_description
1 polymer ?
#
loop_
_entity_poly.entity_id
_entity_poly.type
_entity_poly.pdbx_seq_one_letter_code
_entity_poly.pdbx_strand_id
1 'polypeptide(L)'
;MTTTAAAICRRGGRGVRPGSGPTRYLDHGRTVTIEPDLTWYDNDDKPVAVIDAKYKTTAPGKRGPNADMYQLTAYCTALGLREGHLIYAKGDTASPAVEVIGADITIYCHALDLTTPPAELLASIDTLVEAMRTRNGDEFSVVGHGS
;
A
#
# COMPACT_ATOMS: atom_id res chain seq x y z
N MET A 1 -1.75 16.90 -12.91
CA MET A 1 -1.75 15.42 -12.78
C MET A 1 -1.67 15.09 -11.31
N THR A 2 -2.71 14.50 -10.73
CA THR A 2 -2.73 14.15 -9.31
C THR A 2 -2.11 12.78 -9.11
N THR A 3 -1.02 12.70 -8.36
CA THR A 3 -0.40 11.42 -7.97
C THR A 3 -1.11 10.77 -6.80
N THR A 4 -0.96 9.46 -6.57
CA THR A 4 -1.51 8.74 -5.40
C THR A 4 -1.23 9.46 -4.07
N ALA A 5 -0.01 9.99 -3.90
CA ALA A 5 0.36 10.79 -2.73
C ALA A 5 -0.54 12.03 -2.52
N ALA A 6 -0.94 12.70 -3.60
CA ALA A 6 -1.82 13.87 -3.54
C ALA A 6 -3.29 13.49 -3.27
N ALA A 7 -3.71 12.30 -3.71
CA ALA A 7 -5.03 11.76 -3.38
C ALA A 7 -5.12 11.36 -1.89
N ILE A 8 -4.03 10.85 -1.30
CA ILE A 8 -3.90 10.60 0.14
C ILE A 8 -3.96 11.93 0.93
N CYS A 9 -3.18 12.93 0.52
CA CYS A 9 -3.15 14.25 1.18
C CYS A 9 -4.51 14.94 1.25
N ARG A 10 -5.32 14.85 0.18
CA ARG A 10 -6.67 15.44 0.17
C ARG A 10 -7.65 14.81 1.17
N ARG A 11 -7.34 13.62 1.68
CA ARG A 11 -8.24 12.84 2.53
C ARG A 11 -7.75 12.73 3.98
N GLY A 12 -6.78 13.53 4.41
CA GLY A 12 -6.36 13.58 5.83
C GLY A 12 -5.36 12.50 6.22
N GLY A 13 -4.35 12.28 5.37
CA GLY A 13 -3.12 11.56 5.67
C GLY A 13 -1.98 12.17 4.86
N ARG A 14 -0.74 11.68 5.00
CA ARG A 14 0.40 12.15 4.22
C ARG A 14 1.06 10.99 3.47
N GLY A 15 1.12 11.09 2.14
CA GLY A 15 1.92 10.16 1.33
C GLY A 15 3.37 10.63 1.24
N VAL A 16 4.32 9.83 1.72
CA VAL A 16 5.77 10.12 1.66
C VAL A 16 6.45 9.21 0.64
N ARG A 17 7.17 9.82 -0.30
CA ARG A 17 7.95 9.13 -1.33
C ARG A 17 9.34 8.71 -0.83
N PRO A 18 10.00 7.77 -1.52
CA PRO A 18 11.42 7.47 -1.37
C PRO A 18 12.30 8.71 -1.22
N GLY A 19 13.34 8.60 -0.41
CA GLY A 19 14.33 9.67 -0.21
C GLY A 19 13.83 10.93 0.51
N SER A 20 12.55 11.00 0.89
CA SER A 20 11.96 12.17 1.56
C SER A 20 11.94 12.06 3.10
N GLY A 21 12.51 10.99 3.66
CA GLY A 21 12.52 10.69 5.09
C GLY A 21 13.81 9.99 5.54
N PRO A 22 13.93 9.62 6.83
CA PRO A 22 15.11 8.94 7.34
C PRO A 22 15.29 7.57 6.69
N THR A 23 16.54 7.17 6.47
CA THR A 23 16.88 5.83 5.98
C THR A 23 16.33 4.77 6.94
N ARG A 24 15.68 3.75 6.37
CA ARG A 24 15.09 2.63 7.10
C ARG A 24 15.79 1.34 6.71
N TYR A 25 15.77 0.38 7.63
CA TYR A 25 16.51 -0.87 7.50
C TYR A 25 15.62 -2.07 7.79
N LEU A 26 15.89 -3.17 7.10
CA LEU A 26 15.21 -4.45 7.32
C LEU A 26 15.78 -5.19 8.53
N ASP A 27 17.08 -5.01 8.80
CA ASP A 27 17.82 -5.77 9.79
C ASP A 27 18.34 -4.88 10.93
N HIS A 28 18.51 -5.47 12.12
CA HIS A 28 19.08 -4.79 13.28
C HIS A 28 20.51 -4.28 13.06
N GLY A 29 21.26 -4.94 12.17
CA GLY A 29 22.63 -4.56 11.81
C GLY A 29 22.71 -3.33 10.90
N ARG A 30 21.55 -2.82 10.41
CA ARG A 30 21.46 -1.68 9.48
C ARG A 30 22.26 -1.90 8.20
N THR A 31 22.26 -3.13 7.69
CA THR A 31 23.00 -3.54 6.49
C THR A 31 22.14 -3.55 5.23
N VAL A 32 20.83 -3.75 5.38
CA VAL A 32 19.87 -3.85 4.29
C VAL A 32 18.87 -2.72 4.41
N THR A 33 18.93 -1.75 3.49
CA THR A 33 17.99 -0.63 3.44
C THR A 33 16.65 -1.04 2.83
N ILE A 34 15.57 -0.41 3.29
CA ILE A 34 14.25 -0.52 2.66
C ILE A 34 13.79 0.84 2.13
N GLU A 35 13.17 0.82 0.95
CA GLU A 35 12.72 2.03 0.26
C GLU A 35 11.41 1.73 -0.48
N PRO A 36 10.25 1.85 0.19
CA PRO A 36 8.95 1.72 -0.45
C PRO A 36 8.62 2.92 -1.34
N ASP A 37 7.95 2.71 -2.48
CA ASP A 37 7.56 3.78 -3.42
C ASP A 37 6.67 4.87 -2.79
N LEU A 38 5.84 4.48 -1.83
CA LEU A 38 5.00 5.39 -1.08
C LEU A 38 4.66 4.79 0.29
N THR A 39 4.86 5.57 1.35
CA THR A 39 4.38 5.23 2.70
C THR A 39 3.26 6.18 3.07
N TRP A 40 2.10 5.65 3.47
CA TRP A 40 0.97 6.41 4.00
C TRP A 40 1.18 6.65 5.49
N TYR A 41 1.15 7.92 5.89
CA TYR A 41 1.09 8.34 7.29
C TYR A 41 -0.31 8.87 7.66
N ASP A 42 -0.80 8.49 8.83
CA ASP A 42 -2.03 9.06 9.38
C ASP A 42 -1.82 10.51 9.89
N ASN A 43 -2.82 11.07 10.57
CA ASN A 43 -2.73 12.43 11.12
C ASN A 43 -1.80 12.53 12.34
N ASP A 44 -1.47 11.42 12.99
CA ASP A 44 -0.55 11.33 14.13
C ASP A 44 0.90 11.09 13.67
N ASP A 45 1.16 11.18 12.37
CA ASP A 45 2.46 10.92 11.77
C ASP A 45 2.96 9.48 11.94
N LYS A 46 2.03 8.53 12.07
CA LYS A 46 2.36 7.10 12.13
C LYS A 46 2.19 6.47 10.75
N PRO A 47 3.17 5.66 10.29
CA PRO A 47 2.98 4.90 9.06
C PRO A 47 1.87 3.87 9.29
N VAL A 48 0.90 3.81 8.38
CA VAL A 48 -0.26 2.90 8.48
C VAL A 48 -0.30 1.89 7.33
N ALA A 49 0.27 2.24 6.18
CA ALA A 49 0.37 1.34 5.04
C ALA A 49 1.56 1.69 4.15
N VAL A 50 2.07 0.69 3.44
CA VAL A 50 3.01 0.88 2.32
C VAL A 50 2.31 0.58 1.00
N ILE A 51 2.63 1.37 -0.01
CA ILE A 51 2.09 1.26 -1.36
C ILE A 51 3.27 1.16 -2.30
N ASP A 52 3.28 0.11 -3.12
CA ASP A 52 4.30 -0.14 -4.12
C ASP A 52 3.64 -0.29 -5.50
N ALA A 53 4.08 0.52 -6.45
CA ALA A 53 3.46 0.64 -7.76
C ALA A 53 4.35 0.02 -8.83
N LYS A 54 3.89 -1.07 -9.44
CA LYS A 54 4.65 -1.80 -10.46
C LYS A 54 4.05 -1.56 -11.84
N TYR A 55 4.88 -1.08 -12.77
CA TYR A 55 4.58 -1.10 -14.20
C TYR A 55 4.76 -2.52 -14.76
N LYS A 56 3.91 -3.45 -14.32
CA LYS A 56 3.86 -4.85 -14.78
C LYS A 56 2.43 -5.22 -15.09
N THR A 57 2.24 -6.07 -16.09
CA THR A 57 0.94 -6.64 -16.42
C THR A 57 0.71 -7.92 -15.62
N THR A 58 -0.41 -8.08 -14.93
CA THR A 58 -0.78 -9.39 -14.37
C THR A 58 -1.29 -10.27 -15.51
N ALA A 59 -0.63 -11.39 -15.77
CA ALA A 59 -1.10 -12.37 -16.76
C ALA A 59 -2.04 -13.38 -16.07
N PRO A 60 -3.17 -13.76 -16.69
CA PRO A 60 -4.07 -14.78 -16.14
C PRO A 60 -3.31 -16.08 -15.85
N GLY A 61 -3.51 -16.66 -14.66
CA GLY A 61 -2.96 -17.97 -14.30
C GLY A 61 -1.53 -18.00 -13.75
N LYS A 62 -0.80 -16.88 -13.76
CA LYS A 62 0.38 -16.72 -12.90
C LYS A 62 -0.09 -16.05 -11.61
N ARG A 63 -0.08 -16.78 -10.48
CA ARG A 63 -0.03 -16.14 -9.14
C ARG A 63 0.99 -15.01 -9.26
N GLY A 64 0.59 -13.78 -8.89
CA GLY A 64 1.34 -12.56 -9.17
C GLY A 64 2.84 -12.70 -8.86
N PRO A 65 3.72 -11.89 -9.48
CA PRO A 65 5.16 -12.05 -9.34
C PRO A 65 5.58 -12.07 -7.86
N ASN A 66 5.86 -13.27 -7.33
CA ASN A 66 6.12 -13.54 -5.91
C ASN A 66 7.15 -12.57 -5.29
N ALA A 67 8.09 -12.07 -6.09
CA ALA A 67 9.11 -11.11 -5.66
C ALA A 67 8.53 -9.79 -5.14
N ASP A 68 7.47 -9.26 -5.76
CA ASP A 68 6.86 -8.00 -5.35
C ASP A 68 6.13 -8.17 -4.00
N MET A 69 5.50 -9.34 -3.78
CA MET A 69 4.90 -9.69 -2.50
C MET A 69 5.95 -9.85 -1.39
N TYR A 70 7.06 -10.54 -1.66
CA TYR A 70 8.15 -10.68 -0.68
C TYR A 70 8.76 -9.33 -0.30
N GLN A 71 8.95 -8.45 -1.28
CA GLN A 71 9.44 -7.10 -1.05
C GLN A 71 8.48 -6.31 -0.15
N LEU A 72 7.17 -6.37 -0.44
CA LEU A 72 6.16 -5.68 0.36
C LEU A 72 6.04 -6.25 1.78
N THR A 73 6.13 -7.57 1.95
CA THR A 73 6.21 -8.19 3.29
C THR A 73 7.43 -7.68 4.06
N ALA A 74 8.60 -7.59 3.43
CA ALA A 74 9.80 -7.06 4.07
C ALA A 74 9.61 -5.60 4.52
N TYR A 75 8.94 -4.78 3.71
CA TYR A 75 8.60 -3.41 4.08
C TYR A 75 7.64 -3.36 5.26
N CYS A 76 6.54 -4.12 5.21
CA CYS A 76 5.58 -4.17 6.31
C CYS A 76 6.24 -4.61 7.63
N THR A 77 7.05 -5.67 7.59
CA THR A 77 7.77 -6.18 8.78
C THR A 77 8.72 -5.13 9.35
N ALA A 78 9.55 -4.50 8.52
CA ALA A 78 10.53 -3.50 8.96
C ALA A 78 9.86 -2.23 9.52
N LEU A 79 8.62 -1.95 9.11
CA LEU A 79 7.86 -0.77 9.52
C LEU A 79 6.81 -1.04 10.60
N GLY A 80 6.60 -2.31 10.98
CA GLY A 80 5.56 -2.71 11.92
C GLY A 80 4.14 -2.51 11.39
N LEU A 81 3.94 -2.67 10.08
CA LEU A 81 2.66 -2.43 9.41
C LEU A 81 1.90 -3.73 9.21
N ARG A 82 0.57 -3.65 9.33
CA ARG A 82 -0.36 -4.76 9.09
C ARG A 82 -0.84 -4.83 7.64
N GLU A 83 -0.71 -3.74 6.89
CA GLU A 83 -1.21 -3.65 5.53
C GLU A 83 -0.13 -3.20 4.53
N GLY A 84 -0.12 -3.87 3.38
CA GLY A 84 0.63 -3.45 2.20
C GLY A 84 -0.23 -3.50 0.95
N HIS A 85 -0.01 -2.57 0.03
CA HIS A 85 -0.79 -2.48 -1.20
C HIS A 85 0.12 -2.49 -2.44
N LEU A 86 -0.11 -3.44 -3.33
CA LEU A 86 0.49 -3.49 -4.66
C LEU A 86 -0.46 -2.86 -5.68
N ILE A 87 0.07 -2.00 -6.55
CA ILE A 87 -0.68 -1.39 -7.65
C ILE A 87 -0.03 -1.81 -8.97
N TYR A 88 -0.77 -2.53 -9.81
CA TYR A 88 -0.35 -2.94 -11.15
C TYR A 88 -0.98 -2.09 -12.24
N ALA A 89 -0.21 -1.80 -13.29
CA ALA A 89 -0.60 -0.92 -14.40
C ALA A 89 -1.55 -1.54 -15.46
N LYS A 90 -1.78 -2.86 -15.41
CA LYS A 90 -2.72 -3.57 -16.30
C LYS A 90 -2.98 -4.97 -15.75
N GLY A 91 -4.25 -5.36 -15.59
CA GLY A 91 -4.58 -6.67 -15.05
C GLY A 91 -6.07 -6.91 -14.91
N ASP A 92 -6.50 -8.14 -15.19
CA ASP A 92 -7.86 -8.58 -14.88
C ASP A 92 -8.00 -8.73 -13.37
N THR A 93 -9.01 -8.06 -12.82
CA THR A 93 -9.52 -8.13 -11.44
C THR A 93 -8.56 -7.88 -10.27
N ALA A 94 -9.10 -7.23 -9.22
CA ALA A 94 -8.50 -7.19 -7.89
C ALA A 94 -8.20 -8.62 -7.45
N SER A 95 -6.92 -8.95 -7.25
CA SER A 95 -6.60 -10.27 -6.69
C SER A 95 -7.05 -10.30 -5.22
N PRO A 96 -7.52 -11.46 -4.73
CA PRO A 96 -7.90 -11.58 -3.33
C PRO A 96 -6.75 -11.20 -2.42
N ALA A 97 -7.09 -10.66 -1.24
CA ALA A 97 -6.14 -10.33 -0.21
C ALA A 97 -5.28 -11.55 0.14
N VAL A 98 -3.98 -11.33 0.32
CA VAL A 98 -3.03 -12.38 0.69
C VAL A 98 -2.65 -12.16 2.14
N GLU A 99 -3.16 -13.03 3.01
CA GLU A 99 -2.75 -13.10 4.41
C GLU A 99 -1.38 -13.80 4.50
N VAL A 100 -0.42 -13.12 5.09
CA VAL A 100 0.96 -13.62 5.20
C VAL A 100 1.05 -14.59 6.37
N ILE A 101 1.53 -15.81 6.10
CA ILE A 101 1.77 -16.79 7.17
C ILE A 101 2.93 -16.30 8.05
N GLY A 102 2.75 -16.36 9.37
CA GLY A 102 3.80 -16.03 10.35
C GLY A 102 3.97 -14.55 10.63
N ALA A 103 3.11 -13.69 10.08
CA ALA A 103 3.05 -12.27 10.38
C ALA A 103 1.60 -11.78 10.30
N ASP A 104 1.24 -10.81 11.13
CA ASP A 104 -0.08 -10.15 11.06
C ASP A 104 -0.07 -9.10 9.95
N ILE A 105 0.12 -9.56 8.72
CA ILE A 105 0.28 -8.74 7.52
C ILE A 105 -0.67 -9.23 6.42
N THR A 106 -1.44 -8.30 5.86
CA THR A 106 -2.29 -8.52 4.69
C THR A 106 -1.79 -7.71 3.50
N ILE A 107 -1.62 -8.38 2.37
CA ILE A 107 -1.25 -7.76 1.10
C ILE A 107 -2.48 -7.65 0.19
N TYR A 108 -2.80 -6.44 -0.24
CA TYR A 108 -3.85 -6.17 -1.21
C TYR A 108 -3.26 -5.85 -2.57
N CYS A 109 -3.81 -6.48 -3.61
CA CYS A 109 -3.38 -6.28 -4.99
C CYS A 109 -4.46 -5.54 -5.78
N HIS A 110 -4.08 -4.41 -6.33
CA HIS A 110 -4.94 -3.52 -7.10
C HIS A 110 -4.45 -3.44 -8.53
N ALA A 111 -5.38 -3.33 -9.48
CA ALA A 111 -5.07 -3.07 -10.87
C ALA A 111 -5.65 -1.71 -11.27
N LEU A 112 -4.84 -0.86 -11.89
CA LEU A 112 -5.25 0.39 -12.51
C LEU A 112 -5.04 0.27 -14.02
N ASP A 113 -6.09 0.54 -14.79
CA ASP A 113 -5.97 0.60 -16.25
C ASP A 113 -5.42 1.96 -16.68
N LEU A 114 -4.12 1.98 -16.99
CA LEU A 114 -3.43 3.20 -17.46
C LEU A 114 -3.77 3.58 -18.91
N THR A 115 -4.59 2.79 -19.61
CA THR A 115 -5.04 3.10 -20.97
C THR A 115 -6.33 3.93 -21.01
N THR A 116 -6.99 4.08 -19.86
CA THR A 116 -8.19 4.92 -19.72
C THR A 116 -7.87 6.41 -19.84
N PRO A 117 -8.84 7.25 -20.21
CA PRO A 117 -8.68 8.70 -20.22
C PRO A 117 -8.21 9.24 -18.84
N PRO A 118 -7.41 10.32 -18.79
CA PRO A 118 -6.86 10.83 -17.54
C PRO A 118 -7.89 11.11 -16.44
N ALA A 119 -9.10 11.55 -16.79
CA ALA A 119 -10.17 11.79 -15.82
C ALA A 119 -10.66 10.50 -15.13
N GLU A 120 -10.80 9.42 -15.89
CA GLU A 120 -11.24 8.11 -15.39
C GLU A 120 -10.16 7.44 -14.55
N LEU A 121 -8.89 7.56 -14.97
CA LEU A 121 -7.75 7.10 -14.18
C LEU A 121 -7.67 7.81 -12.83
N LEU A 122 -7.90 9.13 -12.82
CA LEU A 122 -7.92 9.91 -11.58
C LEU A 122 -9.06 9.49 -10.64
N ALA A 123 -10.26 9.25 -11.18
CA ALA A 123 -11.39 8.74 -10.39
C ALA A 123 -11.11 7.33 -9.83
N SER A 124 -10.42 6.48 -10.60
CA SER A 124 -10.00 5.15 -10.17
C SER A 124 -8.98 5.22 -9.02
N ILE A 125 -8.01 6.14 -9.09
CA ILE A 125 -7.07 6.40 -7.98
C ILE A 125 -7.81 6.90 -6.74
N ASP A 126 -8.78 7.80 -6.90
CA ASP A 126 -9.58 8.32 -5.79
C ASP A 126 -10.39 7.20 -5.10
N THR A 127 -10.99 6.30 -5.88
CA THR A 127 -11.71 5.12 -5.37
C THR A 127 -10.77 4.16 -4.64
N LEU A 128 -9.58 3.94 -5.18
CA LEU A 128 -8.56 3.08 -4.60
C LEU A 128 -8.10 3.59 -3.23
N VAL A 129 -7.82 4.89 -3.13
CA VAL A 129 -7.41 5.52 -1.86
C VAL A 129 -8.52 5.45 -0.82
N GLU A 130 -9.79 5.57 -1.23
CA GLU A 130 -10.92 5.41 -0.31
C GLU A 130 -11.01 3.98 0.22
N ALA A 131 -10.87 2.97 -0.65
CA ALA A 131 -10.87 1.57 -0.24
C ALA A 131 -9.72 1.20 0.70
N MET A 132 -8.55 1.84 0.55
CA MET A 132 -7.43 1.71 1.48
C MET A 132 -7.74 2.39 2.83
N ARG A 133 -8.35 3.58 2.80
CA ARG A 133 -8.73 4.32 4.01
C ARG A 133 -9.73 3.55 4.86
N THR A 134 -10.79 3.00 4.25
CA THR A 134 -11.82 2.27 5.00
C THR A 134 -11.22 1.07 5.74
N ARG A 135 -10.21 0.41 5.16
CA ARG A 135 -9.51 -0.72 5.78
C ARG A 135 -8.65 -0.28 6.97
N ASN A 136 -7.91 0.82 6.80
CA ASN A 136 -7.17 1.44 7.90
C ASN A 136 -8.08 2.01 9.01
N GLY A 137 -9.31 2.40 8.68
CA GLY A 137 -10.26 3.07 9.59
C GLY A 137 -11.10 2.14 10.46
N ASP A 138 -11.33 0.89 10.01
CA ASP A 138 -12.10 -0.11 10.77
C ASP A 138 -11.39 -0.55 12.08
N GLU A 139 -10.13 -0.16 12.28
CA GLU A 139 -9.36 -0.45 13.52
C GLU A 139 -9.62 0.56 14.66
N PHE A 140 -10.28 1.70 14.41
CA PHE A 140 -10.53 2.74 15.45
C PHE A 140 -11.94 2.74 16.07
N SER A 141 -12.82 1.79 15.71
CA SER A 141 -14.20 1.73 16.27
C SER A 141 -14.46 0.61 17.28
N VAL A 142 -13.43 -0.07 17.81
CA VAL A 142 -13.63 -1.07 18.88
C VAL A 142 -12.90 -0.68 20.16
N VAL A 143 -13.26 0.46 20.75
CA VAL A 143 -13.11 0.66 22.20
C VAL A 143 -14.32 1.41 22.75
N GLY A 144 -15.09 0.71 23.58
CA GLY A 144 -16.33 1.18 24.22
C GLY A 144 -17.42 0.14 23.95
N HIS A 145 -17.67 -0.82 24.82
CA HIS A 145 -18.26 -0.57 26.14
C HIS A 145 -17.65 -1.49 27.20
N GLY A 146 -17.10 -0.88 28.25
CA GLY A 146 -17.02 -1.51 29.56
C GLY A 146 -18.34 -1.33 30.30
N SER A 147 -18.82 -2.41 30.90
CA SER A 147 -19.33 -2.51 32.28
C SER A 147 -19.51 -3.98 32.61
#